data_AF-A0A4Q8QWM6-F1
#
_entry.id   AF-A0A4Q8QWM6-F1
#
_cell.length_a   1.000
_cell.length_b   1.000
_cell.length_c   1.000
_cell.angle_alpha   90.00
_cell.angle_beta   90.00
_cell.angle_gamma   90.00
#
_symmetry.space_group_name_H-M   'P 1'
#
loop_
_entity.id
_entity.type
_entity.pdbx_description
1 polymer ?
#
loop_
_entity_poly.entity_id
_entity_poly.type
_entity_poly.pdbx_seq_one_letter_code
_entity_poly.pdbx_strand_id
1 'polypeptide(L)'
;MGFGGFYKVRFQLNDAVGRSVMHAHDGKMLGGNSAFAHIGTYEESGDDVSVVVRTVRHNPDPNYPAMAGTDDATLVAQGRPNGDTYRFEGGLREVPGVPFQAVLTPIEEQEIPIAGGVGEGGIANGLYSIDLRLLDGVSGGLTGVMLLKDGRIVGGDACFYYLGTYFSENGRWKGQILNQEHTPARGENPVFGGHEVGIGFSGTCDDEGAVLEATALAGKRSLRLTAVLKLMRRL
;
A
#
# COMPACT_ATOMS: atom_id res chain seq x y z
N MET A 1 -7.83 -22.10 -4.59
CA MET A 1 -7.02 -20.88 -4.77
C MET A 1 -6.28 -20.65 -3.47
N GLY A 2 -4.97 -20.40 -3.51
CA GLY A 2 -4.19 -20.11 -2.30
C GLY A 2 -4.43 -18.69 -1.80
N PHE A 3 -3.80 -18.34 -0.68
CA PHE A 3 -3.86 -17.03 -0.01
C PHE A 3 -3.16 -15.88 -0.77
N GLY A 4 -2.55 -16.15 -1.92
CA GLY A 4 -1.85 -15.12 -2.69
C GLY A 4 -2.81 -14.10 -3.34
N GLY A 5 -2.39 -12.83 -3.37
CA GLY A 5 -3.10 -11.74 -4.05
C GLY A 5 -2.91 -10.38 -3.38
N PHE A 6 -3.62 -9.38 -3.92
CA PHE A 6 -3.70 -8.05 -3.34
C PHE A 6 -5.02 -7.86 -2.56
N TYR A 7 -4.94 -7.26 -1.38
CA TYR A 7 -6.04 -7.16 -0.44
C TYR A 7 -6.20 -5.75 0.11
N LYS A 8 -7.44 -5.31 0.29
CA LYS A 8 -7.76 -4.31 1.31
C LYS A 8 -7.91 -5.00 2.65
N VAL A 9 -7.46 -4.34 3.70
CA VAL A 9 -7.43 -4.86 5.06
C VAL A 9 -8.18 -3.93 5.98
N ARG A 10 -9.12 -4.47 6.75
CA ARG A 10 -9.65 -3.82 7.96
C ARG A 10 -9.18 -4.62 9.15
N PHE A 11 -8.54 -3.98 10.10
CA PHE A 11 -8.07 -4.62 11.32
C PHE A 11 -8.52 -3.86 12.56
N GLN A 12 -8.47 -4.54 13.69
CA GLN A 12 -8.87 -4.03 14.97
C GLN A 12 -7.94 -4.56 16.04
N LEU A 13 -7.46 -3.66 16.90
CA LEU A 13 -6.67 -3.96 18.09
C LEU A 13 -7.41 -3.37 19.30
N ASN A 14 -7.99 -4.23 20.14
CA ASN A 14 -9.00 -3.82 21.11
C ASN A 14 -10.11 -2.95 20.46
N ASP A 15 -10.31 -1.70 20.87
CA ASP A 15 -11.31 -0.79 20.31
C ASP A 15 -10.79 0.03 19.12
N ALA A 16 -9.47 0.02 18.87
CA ALA A 16 -8.86 0.79 17.79
C ALA A 16 -9.04 0.07 16.44
N VAL A 17 -9.62 0.75 15.46
CA VAL A 17 -9.85 0.22 14.12
C VAL A 17 -8.89 0.85 13.14
N GLY A 18 -8.20 0.02 12.37
CA GLY A 18 -7.25 0.42 11.34
C GLY A 18 -7.57 -0.17 9.98
N ARG A 19 -6.94 0.41 8.97
CA ARG A 19 -7.07 -0.01 7.58
C ARG A 19 -5.73 0.06 6.90
N SER A 20 -5.53 -0.83 5.93
CA SER A 20 -4.31 -0.92 5.12
C SER A 20 -4.60 -1.64 3.82
N VAL A 21 -3.59 -1.69 2.96
CA VAL A 21 -3.53 -2.65 1.86
C VAL A 21 -2.43 -3.67 2.12
N MET A 22 -2.53 -4.84 1.51
CA MET A 22 -1.58 -5.92 1.67
C MET A 22 -1.47 -6.76 0.41
N HIS A 23 -0.25 -6.99 -0.07
CA HIS A 23 0.05 -7.93 -1.13
C HIS A 23 0.74 -9.18 -0.56
N ALA A 24 0.17 -10.35 -0.81
CA ALA A 24 0.69 -11.66 -0.40
C ALA A 24 1.17 -12.43 -1.64
N HIS A 25 2.46 -12.76 -1.68
CA HIS A 25 3.07 -13.48 -2.80
C HIS A 25 4.37 -14.16 -2.40
N ASP A 26 4.59 -15.39 -2.85
CA ASP A 26 5.81 -16.19 -2.58
C ASP A 26 6.22 -16.21 -1.10
N GLY A 27 5.25 -16.44 -0.21
CA GLY A 27 5.48 -16.49 1.25
C GLY A 27 5.79 -15.13 1.89
N LYS A 28 5.75 -14.03 1.13
CA LYS A 28 5.95 -12.65 1.62
C LYS A 28 4.63 -11.91 1.71
N MET A 29 4.53 -11.03 2.70
CA MET A 29 3.43 -10.07 2.87
C MET A 29 3.99 -8.66 2.92
N LEU A 30 3.66 -7.83 1.94
CA LEU A 30 4.13 -6.46 1.83
C LEU A 30 2.95 -5.51 1.61
N GLY A 31 2.87 -4.48 2.43
CA GLY A 31 1.76 -3.55 2.40
C GLY A 31 1.94 -2.43 3.39
N GLY A 32 0.85 -1.84 3.83
CA GLY A 32 0.90 -0.67 4.71
C GLY A 32 -0.33 0.22 4.59
N ASN A 33 -0.25 1.34 5.30
CA ASN A 33 -1.26 2.38 5.32
C ASN A 33 -0.59 3.75 5.25
N SER A 34 -1.37 4.79 5.58
CA SER A 34 -0.94 6.18 5.53
C SER A 34 0.33 6.48 6.33
N ALA A 35 0.65 5.73 7.38
CA ALA A 35 1.83 6.02 8.22
C ALA A 35 2.77 4.86 8.48
N PHE A 36 2.34 3.62 8.21
CA PHE A 36 3.11 2.42 8.52
C PHE A 36 3.24 1.52 7.31
N ALA A 37 4.44 1.00 7.11
CA ALA A 37 4.72 -0.10 6.22
C ALA A 37 4.54 -1.41 6.99
N HIS A 38 4.04 -2.44 6.32
CA HIS A 38 3.84 -3.78 6.88
C HIS A 38 4.69 -4.76 6.07
N ILE A 39 5.65 -5.41 6.74
CA ILE A 39 6.65 -6.26 6.13
C ILE A 39 6.67 -7.59 6.87
N GLY A 40 6.26 -8.66 6.21
CA GLY A 40 6.09 -9.95 6.87
C GLY A 40 6.19 -11.14 5.94
N THR A 41 5.87 -12.29 6.51
CA THR A 41 5.82 -13.58 5.83
C THR A 41 4.52 -14.30 6.17
N TYR A 42 4.14 -15.23 5.31
CA TYR A 42 3.04 -16.15 5.54
C TYR A 42 3.43 -17.58 5.19
N GLU A 43 2.79 -18.55 5.87
CA GLU A 43 2.88 -19.97 5.58
C GLU A 43 1.47 -20.56 5.51
N GLU A 44 1.19 -21.33 4.45
CA GLU A 44 -0.07 -22.04 4.27
C GLU A 44 0.06 -23.48 4.78
N SER A 45 -0.91 -23.92 5.60
CA SER A 45 -1.01 -25.29 6.12
C SER A 45 -2.45 -25.77 5.99
N GLY A 46 -2.78 -26.40 4.85
CA GLY A 46 -4.18 -26.68 4.51
C GLY A 46 -4.92 -25.38 4.24
N ASP A 47 -6.03 -25.15 4.94
CA ASP A 47 -6.78 -23.89 4.86
C ASP A 47 -6.31 -22.83 5.87
N ASP A 48 -5.36 -23.18 6.75
CA ASP A 48 -4.78 -22.26 7.73
C ASP A 48 -3.64 -21.44 7.12
N VAL A 49 -3.59 -20.16 7.48
CA VAL A 49 -2.53 -19.22 7.10
C VAL A 49 -1.90 -18.63 8.36
N SER A 50 -0.64 -18.97 8.62
CA SER A 50 0.16 -18.37 9.68
C SER A 50 0.87 -17.13 9.17
N VAL A 51 0.83 -16.02 9.91
CA VAL A 51 1.51 -14.77 9.51
C VAL A 51 2.35 -14.17 10.64
N VAL A 52 3.49 -13.61 10.25
CA VAL A 52 4.32 -12.75 11.11
C VAL A 52 4.63 -11.48 10.34
N VAL A 53 4.20 -10.33 10.86
CA VAL A 53 4.31 -9.03 10.16
C VAL A 53 4.91 -8.00 11.10
N ARG A 54 6.01 -7.36 10.67
CA ARG A 54 6.58 -6.19 11.33
C ARG A 54 5.95 -4.93 10.73
N THR A 55 5.46 -4.04 11.58
CA THR A 55 4.99 -2.71 11.19
C THR A 55 6.05 -1.67 11.50
N VAL A 56 6.38 -0.80 10.53
CA VAL A 56 7.43 0.21 10.65
C VAL A 56 6.90 1.56 10.19
N ARG A 57 7.06 2.59 11.02
CA ARG A 57 6.65 3.95 10.66
C ARG A 57 7.45 4.50 9.46
N HIS A 58 6.73 5.09 8.51
CA HIS A 58 7.31 5.88 7.40
C HIS A 58 6.83 7.33 7.39
N ASN A 59 5.67 7.64 8.00
CA ASN A 59 5.17 8.99 8.18
C ASN A 59 5.20 9.40 9.67
N PRO A 60 5.97 10.44 10.06
CA PRO A 60 6.06 10.94 11.43
C PRO A 60 4.86 11.81 11.88
N ASP A 61 3.84 12.00 11.03
CA ASP A 61 2.67 12.81 11.38
C ASP A 61 1.96 12.26 12.65
N PRO A 62 1.86 13.06 13.72
CA PRO A 62 1.28 12.65 15.00
C PRO A 62 -0.23 12.37 14.92
N ASN A 63 -0.92 12.78 13.85
CA ASN A 63 -2.32 12.44 13.62
C ASN A 63 -2.52 10.94 13.29
N TYR A 64 -1.44 10.21 13.04
CA TYR A 64 -1.44 8.76 12.83
C TYR A 64 -0.69 8.04 13.97
N PRO A 65 -1.29 7.94 15.17
CA PRO A 65 -0.65 7.29 16.31
C PRO A 65 -0.51 5.78 16.09
N ALA A 66 0.56 5.22 16.64
CA ALA A 66 0.77 3.77 16.62
C ALA A 66 -0.24 3.06 17.53
N MET A 67 -0.96 2.06 17.00
CA MET A 67 -1.93 1.31 17.80
C MET A 67 -1.30 0.49 18.94
N ALA A 68 -0.06 0.05 18.75
CA ALA A 68 0.72 -0.66 19.77
C ALA A 68 1.44 0.27 20.75
N GLY A 69 1.30 1.61 20.61
CA GLY A 69 2.04 2.58 21.41
C GLY A 69 3.52 2.74 21.02
N THR A 70 3.99 2.04 19.99
CA THR A 70 5.37 2.09 19.47
C THR A 70 5.38 2.05 17.95
N ASP A 71 6.37 2.69 17.35
CA ASP A 71 6.51 2.84 15.90
C ASP A 71 7.04 1.60 15.18
N ASP A 72 7.48 0.62 15.97
CA ASP A 72 7.91 -0.70 15.52
C ASP A 72 7.20 -1.76 16.36
N ALA A 73 6.43 -2.61 15.69
CA ALA A 73 5.68 -3.68 16.36
C ALA A 73 5.59 -4.94 15.50
N THR A 74 5.44 -6.09 16.16
CA THR A 74 5.38 -7.41 15.53
C THR A 74 4.01 -8.04 15.77
N LEU A 75 3.23 -8.15 14.69
CA LEU A 75 2.00 -8.92 14.63
C LEU A 75 2.31 -10.40 14.40
N VAL A 76 1.66 -11.27 15.18
CA VAL A 76 1.57 -12.70 14.92
C VAL A 76 0.09 -13.07 14.88
N ALA A 77 -0.36 -13.69 13.80
CA ALA A 77 -1.77 -14.06 13.64
C ALA A 77 -1.93 -15.36 12.85
N GLN A 78 -3.10 -15.96 13.00
CA GLN A 78 -3.56 -17.11 12.23
C GLN A 78 -4.82 -16.71 11.49
N GLY A 79 -4.96 -17.14 10.24
CA GLY A 79 -6.13 -16.84 9.43
C GLY A 79 -6.65 -18.03 8.65
N ARG A 80 -7.90 -17.92 8.23
CA ARG A 80 -8.63 -18.91 7.45
C ARG A 80 -9.53 -18.22 6.42
N PRO A 81 -9.86 -18.91 5.31
CA PRO A 81 -10.93 -18.49 4.43
C PRO A 81 -12.25 -18.31 5.18
N ASN A 82 -13.01 -17.29 4.81
CA ASN A 82 -14.35 -16.98 5.31
C ASN A 82 -15.17 -16.37 4.17
N GLY A 83 -15.84 -17.23 3.41
CA GLY A 83 -16.46 -16.84 2.13
C GLY A 83 -15.42 -16.33 1.14
N ASP A 84 -15.65 -15.15 0.58
CA ASP A 84 -14.73 -14.50 -0.37
C ASP A 84 -13.63 -13.67 0.31
N THR A 85 -13.46 -13.82 1.62
CA THR A 85 -12.48 -13.08 2.42
C THR A 85 -11.61 -14.01 3.24
N TYR A 86 -10.55 -13.47 3.83
CA TYR A 86 -9.81 -14.16 4.90
C TYR A 86 -10.03 -13.43 6.22
N ARG A 87 -10.24 -14.18 7.30
CA ARG A 87 -10.28 -13.66 8.67
C ARG A 87 -9.02 -14.09 9.41
N PHE A 88 -8.39 -13.15 10.09
CA PHE A 88 -7.23 -13.39 10.94
C PHE A 88 -7.52 -13.01 12.38
N GLU A 89 -6.95 -13.78 13.30
CA GLU A 89 -6.95 -13.54 14.74
C GLU A 89 -5.55 -13.73 15.31
N GLY A 90 -5.16 -12.90 16.28
CA GLY A 90 -3.82 -12.94 16.84
C GLY A 90 -3.56 -11.83 17.84
N GLY A 91 -2.32 -11.32 17.86
CA GLY A 91 -1.92 -10.22 18.71
C GLY A 91 -0.57 -9.63 18.32
N LEU A 92 -0.25 -8.47 18.90
CA LEU A 92 1.08 -7.87 18.79
C LEU A 92 1.93 -8.23 20.01
N ARG A 93 3.21 -8.49 19.79
CA ARG A 93 4.16 -8.86 20.85
C ARG A 93 4.35 -7.74 21.87
N GLU A 94 4.19 -6.50 21.43
CA GLU A 94 4.44 -5.28 22.19
C GLU A 94 3.29 -4.96 23.15
N VAL A 95 2.10 -5.53 22.91
CA VAL A 95 0.93 -5.41 23.79
C VAL A 95 0.30 -6.79 24.06
N PRO A 96 0.98 -7.65 24.85
CA PRO A 96 0.51 -9.02 25.10
C PRO A 96 -0.90 -9.06 25.70
N GLY A 97 -1.69 -10.05 25.26
CA GLY A 97 -3.06 -10.25 25.74
C GLY A 97 -4.10 -9.33 25.12
N VAL A 98 -3.70 -8.36 24.29
CA VAL A 98 -4.63 -7.52 23.53
C VAL A 98 -5.04 -8.22 22.24
N PRO A 99 -6.33 -8.51 22.02
CA PRO A 99 -6.78 -9.23 20.84
C PRO A 99 -6.64 -8.38 19.58
N PHE A 100 -6.08 -9.00 18.55
CA PHE A 100 -6.07 -8.49 17.19
C PHE A 100 -7.00 -9.31 16.31
N GLN A 101 -7.77 -8.64 15.45
CA GLN A 101 -8.57 -9.26 14.41
C GLN A 101 -8.41 -8.51 13.10
N ALA A 102 -8.41 -9.22 11.98
CA ALA A 102 -8.42 -8.61 10.66
C ALA A 102 -9.32 -9.35 9.67
N VAL A 103 -9.82 -8.60 8.70
CA VAL A 103 -10.49 -9.11 7.50
C VAL A 103 -9.73 -8.61 6.29
N LEU A 104 -9.30 -9.55 5.46
CA LEU A 104 -8.66 -9.29 4.17
C LEU A 104 -9.68 -9.56 3.07
N THR A 105 -9.99 -8.54 2.29
CA THR A 105 -10.88 -8.65 1.13
C THR A 105 -10.04 -8.53 -0.15
N PRO A 106 -10.07 -9.53 -1.05
CA PRO A 106 -9.33 -9.48 -2.30
C PRO A 106 -9.69 -8.25 -3.12
N ILE A 107 -8.69 -7.71 -3.82
CA ILE A 107 -8.82 -6.70 -4.86
C ILE A 107 -8.42 -7.39 -6.16
N GLU A 108 -9.27 -7.27 -7.17
CA GLU A 108 -8.95 -7.78 -8.50
C GLU A 108 -7.83 -6.95 -9.13
N GLU A 109 -6.70 -7.60 -9.41
CA GLU A 109 -5.59 -6.97 -10.12
C GLU A 109 -5.90 -6.97 -11.62
N GLN A 110 -6.34 -5.82 -12.12
CA GLN A 110 -6.61 -5.68 -13.54
C GLN A 110 -5.33 -5.85 -14.36
N GLU A 111 -5.37 -6.66 -15.41
CA GLU A 111 -4.25 -6.84 -16.34
C GLU A 111 -4.09 -5.59 -17.22
N ILE A 112 -3.48 -4.55 -16.65
CA ILE A 112 -3.06 -3.38 -17.40
C ILE A 112 -1.81 -3.78 -18.21
N PRO A 113 -1.80 -3.63 -19.54
CA PRO A 113 -0.61 -3.92 -20.33
C PRO A 113 0.58 -3.07 -19.89
N ILE A 114 1.74 -3.70 -19.76
CA ILE A 114 3.00 -2.98 -19.50
C ILE A 114 3.55 -2.53 -20.86
N ALA A 115 3.62 -1.22 -21.08
CA ALA A 115 4.11 -0.64 -22.34
C ALA A 115 5.64 -0.76 -22.52
N GLY A 116 6.36 -1.31 -21.53
CA GLY A 116 7.82 -1.46 -21.47
C GLY A 116 8.23 -2.47 -20.38
N GLY A 117 9.49 -2.43 -19.94
CA GLY A 117 10.00 -3.28 -18.86
C GLY A 117 10.82 -2.50 -17.84
N VAL A 118 11.44 -3.23 -16.91
CA VAL A 118 12.46 -2.69 -16.00
C VAL A 118 13.82 -3.10 -16.55
N GLY A 119 14.62 -2.13 -16.98
CA GLY A 119 15.96 -2.31 -17.54
C GLY A 119 17.06 -1.79 -16.62
N GLU A 120 18.28 -1.70 -17.15
CA GLU A 120 19.44 -1.21 -16.41
C GLU A 120 19.22 0.20 -15.87
N GLY A 121 19.62 0.45 -14.62
CA GLY A 121 19.38 1.72 -13.93
C GLY A 121 17.89 2.04 -13.70
N GLY A 122 17.01 1.04 -13.83
CA GLY A 122 15.61 1.17 -13.46
C GLY A 122 15.38 1.10 -11.95
N ILE A 123 14.21 1.57 -11.51
CA ILE A 123 13.79 1.49 -10.11
C ILE A 123 13.76 0.04 -9.62
N ALA A 124 14.24 -0.18 -8.39
CA ALA A 124 14.33 -1.51 -7.83
C ALA A 124 12.94 -2.10 -7.49
N ASN A 125 12.82 -3.42 -7.61
CA ASN A 125 11.68 -4.15 -7.08
C ASN A 125 11.67 -4.05 -5.55
N GLY A 126 10.55 -3.60 -4.97
CA GLY A 126 10.48 -3.33 -3.54
C GLY A 126 9.20 -2.65 -3.07
N LEU A 127 9.02 -2.65 -1.75
CA LEU A 127 8.04 -1.84 -1.05
C LEU A 127 8.64 -0.45 -0.77
N TYR A 128 7.92 0.59 -1.15
CA TYR A 128 8.28 1.99 -0.97
C TYR A 128 7.25 2.69 -0.10
N SER A 129 7.69 3.66 0.71
CA SER A 129 6.78 4.72 1.19
C SER A 129 6.58 5.74 0.07
N ILE A 130 5.39 6.31 -0.04
CA ILE A 130 5.10 7.42 -0.96
C ILE A 130 4.60 8.64 -0.17
N ASP A 131 5.17 9.81 -0.46
CA ASP A 131 4.74 11.14 0.02
C ASP A 131 4.32 11.97 -1.20
N LEU A 132 3.02 12.20 -1.36
CA LEU A 132 2.43 12.96 -2.46
C LEU A 132 2.05 14.36 -1.98
N ARG A 133 2.30 15.36 -2.85
CA ARG A 133 1.93 16.76 -2.64
C ARG A 133 1.19 17.30 -3.85
N LEU A 134 0.14 18.08 -3.59
CA LEU A 134 -0.57 18.84 -4.61
C LEU A 134 0.19 20.13 -4.94
N LEU A 135 0.34 20.44 -6.23
CA LEU A 135 1.10 21.61 -6.68
C LEU A 135 0.23 22.85 -6.93
N ASP A 136 -1.07 22.67 -7.22
CA ASP A 136 -1.95 23.75 -7.66
C ASP A 136 -2.54 24.59 -6.49
N GLY A 137 -1.76 24.86 -5.45
CA GLY A 137 -2.15 25.69 -4.30
C GLY A 137 -3.21 25.07 -3.38
N VAL A 138 -3.48 23.77 -3.54
CA VAL A 138 -4.40 23.01 -2.68
C VAL A 138 -3.61 22.46 -1.49
N SER A 139 -4.04 22.77 -0.26
CA SER A 139 -3.53 22.12 0.93
C SER A 139 -3.98 20.66 0.94
N GLY A 140 -3.03 19.73 0.85
CA GLY A 140 -3.29 18.30 0.89
C GLY A 140 -2.03 17.53 0.52
N GLY A 141 -1.66 16.58 1.38
CA GLY A 141 -0.67 15.55 1.08
C GLY A 141 -1.30 14.19 1.31
N LEU A 142 -0.90 13.22 0.52
CA LEU A 142 -1.31 11.82 0.71
C LEU A 142 -0.05 11.00 0.93
N THR A 143 -0.04 10.25 2.02
CA THR A 143 1.03 9.32 2.33
C THR A 143 0.50 7.89 2.27
N GLY A 144 1.36 6.95 1.89
CA GLY A 144 0.97 5.55 1.76
C GLY A 144 2.17 4.67 1.44
N VAL A 145 1.88 3.50 0.88
CA VAL A 145 2.90 2.57 0.39
C VAL A 145 2.66 2.19 -1.07
N MET A 146 3.74 1.82 -1.75
CA MET A 146 3.73 1.38 -3.14
C MET A 146 4.69 0.20 -3.31
N LEU A 147 4.17 -0.95 -3.73
CA LEU A 147 4.95 -2.11 -4.12
C LEU A 147 5.19 -2.06 -5.63
N LEU A 148 6.46 -2.07 -6.00
CA LEU A 148 6.91 -2.13 -7.38
C LEU A 148 7.50 -3.52 -7.63
N LYS A 149 6.98 -4.22 -8.64
CA LYS A 149 7.49 -5.52 -9.06
C LYS A 149 7.36 -5.69 -10.57
N ASP A 150 8.48 -5.77 -11.27
CA ASP A 150 8.55 -6.16 -12.68
C ASP A 150 7.58 -5.37 -13.59
N GLY A 151 7.57 -4.04 -13.43
CA GLY A 151 6.69 -3.15 -14.19
C GLY A 151 5.24 -3.06 -13.69
N ARG A 152 4.89 -3.73 -12.58
CA ARG A 152 3.58 -3.64 -11.92
C ARG A 152 3.64 -2.80 -10.65
N ILE A 153 2.53 -2.10 -10.39
CA ILE A 153 2.29 -1.30 -9.20
C ILE A 153 1.07 -1.84 -8.48
N VAL A 154 1.23 -2.17 -7.20
CA VAL A 154 0.11 -2.29 -6.24
C VAL A 154 0.45 -1.49 -5.00
N GLY A 155 -0.54 -0.91 -4.33
CA GLY A 155 -0.25 -0.05 -3.18
C GLY A 155 -1.49 0.63 -2.65
N GLY A 156 -1.31 1.55 -1.73
CA GLY A 156 -2.44 2.22 -1.11
C GLY A 156 -2.12 2.84 0.24
N ASP A 157 -3.19 3.25 0.88
CA ASP A 157 -3.21 3.88 2.18
C ASP A 157 -4.41 3.37 3.01
N ALA A 158 -4.80 4.11 4.06
CA ALA A 158 -5.92 3.70 4.91
C ALA A 158 -7.31 3.75 4.21
N CYS A 159 -7.44 4.45 3.08
CA CYS A 159 -8.72 4.70 2.40
C CYS A 159 -8.71 4.32 0.92
N PHE A 160 -7.55 4.37 0.26
CA PHE A 160 -7.39 4.12 -1.17
C PHE A 160 -6.45 2.95 -1.45
N TYR A 161 -6.62 2.35 -2.63
CA TYR A 161 -5.67 1.43 -3.22
C TYR A 161 -5.29 1.90 -4.63
N TYR A 162 -4.09 1.50 -5.03
CA TYR A 162 -3.44 1.87 -6.28
C TYR A 162 -3.17 0.59 -7.07
N LEU A 163 -3.56 0.57 -8.34
CA LEU A 163 -3.18 -0.45 -9.31
C LEU A 163 -2.53 0.25 -10.49
N GLY A 164 -1.46 -0.30 -11.06
CA GLY A 164 -0.81 0.39 -12.17
C GLY A 164 0.29 -0.40 -12.84
N THR A 165 0.84 0.22 -13.86
CA THR A 165 2.02 -0.28 -14.56
C THR A 165 3.03 0.83 -14.77
N TYR A 166 4.29 0.44 -14.82
CA TYR A 166 5.40 1.33 -15.10
C TYR A 166 6.41 0.65 -16.00
N PHE A 167 7.26 1.47 -16.60
CA PHE A 167 8.55 1.02 -17.08
C PHE A 167 9.63 1.90 -16.47
N SER A 168 10.84 1.37 -16.39
CA SER A 168 11.96 2.11 -15.83
C SER A 168 13.28 1.64 -16.39
N GLU A 169 14.12 2.59 -16.80
CA GLU A 169 15.45 2.35 -17.35
C GLU A 169 16.23 3.66 -17.31
N ASN A 170 17.57 3.58 -17.22
CA ASN A 170 18.48 4.71 -17.33
C ASN A 170 18.16 5.86 -16.35
N GLY A 171 17.82 5.53 -15.10
CA GLY A 171 17.48 6.49 -14.05
C GLY A 171 16.13 7.20 -14.26
N ARG A 172 15.29 6.70 -15.17
CA ARG A 172 13.97 7.25 -15.48
C ARG A 172 12.89 6.22 -15.27
N TRP A 173 11.69 6.70 -15.00
CA TRP A 173 10.51 5.86 -14.92
C TRP A 173 9.27 6.65 -15.32
N LYS A 174 8.29 5.96 -15.88
CA LYS A 174 6.98 6.52 -16.20
C LYS A 174 5.93 5.43 -16.20
N GLY A 175 4.69 5.82 -15.99
CA GLY A 175 3.63 4.84 -15.84
C GLY A 175 2.27 5.47 -15.63
N GLN A 176 1.33 4.61 -15.27
CA GLN A 176 -0.04 4.97 -15.00
C GLN A 176 -0.55 4.22 -13.77
N ILE A 177 -1.40 4.90 -13.01
CA ILE A 177 -2.02 4.39 -11.79
C ILE A 177 -3.52 4.64 -11.87
N LEU A 178 -4.31 3.63 -11.53
CA LEU A 178 -5.70 3.75 -11.14
C LEU A 178 -5.75 3.84 -9.61
N ASN A 179 -6.30 4.94 -9.12
CA ASN A 179 -6.54 5.16 -7.70
C ASN A 179 -8.02 4.99 -7.41
N GLN A 180 -8.37 4.08 -6.50
CA GLN A 180 -9.75 3.80 -6.13
C GLN A 180 -9.94 3.81 -4.62
N GLU A 181 -11.07 4.37 -4.18
CA GLU A 181 -11.46 4.36 -2.77
C GLU A 181 -11.97 2.96 -2.40
N HIS A 182 -11.40 2.36 -1.34
CA HIS A 182 -11.91 1.10 -0.78
C HIS A 182 -12.72 1.29 0.50
N THR A 183 -12.59 2.45 1.13
CA THR A 183 -13.34 2.87 2.32
C THR A 183 -13.67 4.36 2.17
N PRO A 184 -14.94 4.78 2.34
CA PRO A 184 -15.30 6.19 2.33
C PRO A 184 -14.47 7.01 3.33
N ALA A 185 -13.72 7.99 2.85
CA ALA A 185 -13.04 9.00 3.67
C ALA A 185 -14.11 9.88 4.34
N ARG A 186 -14.55 9.51 5.55
CA ARG A 186 -15.55 10.31 6.29
C ARG A 186 -14.89 11.57 6.85
N GLY A 187 -15.31 12.74 6.36
CA GLY A 187 -14.98 14.04 6.95
C GLY A 187 -13.71 14.72 6.44
N GLU A 188 -12.85 14.00 5.73
CA GLU A 188 -11.79 14.57 4.91
C GLU A 188 -12.33 14.80 3.50
N ASN A 189 -12.17 16.00 2.95
CA ASN A 189 -12.58 16.28 1.58
C ASN A 189 -11.64 15.47 0.67
N PRO A 190 -12.06 14.32 0.11
CA PRO A 190 -11.11 13.44 -0.55
C PRO A 190 -10.60 14.20 -1.77
N VAL A 191 -9.28 14.33 -1.90
CA VAL A 191 -8.63 15.04 -3.02
C VAL A 191 -9.20 14.60 -4.38
N PHE A 192 -9.66 13.34 -4.45
CA PHE A 192 -10.18 12.66 -5.64
C PHE A 192 -11.68 12.34 -5.61
N GLY A 193 -12.42 12.78 -4.58
CA GLY A 193 -13.89 12.73 -4.56
C GLY A 193 -14.55 11.34 -4.55
N GLY A 194 -13.88 10.28 -4.08
CA GLY A 194 -14.48 8.94 -3.93
C GLY A 194 -14.72 8.17 -5.24
N HIS A 195 -14.06 8.58 -6.33
CA HIS A 195 -14.16 7.94 -7.65
C HIS A 195 -12.83 7.30 -8.07
N GLU A 196 -12.90 6.41 -9.05
CA GLU A 196 -11.71 5.96 -9.79
C GLU A 196 -11.05 7.16 -10.47
N VAL A 197 -9.75 7.34 -10.21
CA VAL A 197 -8.95 8.42 -10.78
C VAL A 197 -7.75 7.81 -11.49
N GLY A 198 -7.67 8.05 -12.80
CA GLY A 198 -6.50 7.75 -13.60
C GLY A 198 -5.41 8.81 -13.39
N ILE A 199 -4.19 8.34 -13.15
CA ILE A 199 -3.02 9.17 -12.88
C ILE A 199 -1.90 8.74 -13.83
N GLY A 200 -1.50 9.63 -14.73
CA GLY A 200 -0.29 9.45 -15.54
C GLY A 200 0.89 10.13 -14.87
N PHE A 201 2.06 9.50 -14.85
CA PHE A 201 3.25 10.06 -14.20
C PHE A 201 4.54 9.81 -14.99
N SER A 202 5.54 10.64 -14.71
CA SER A 202 6.93 10.42 -15.12
C SER A 202 7.90 11.03 -14.12
N GLY A 203 9.12 10.51 -14.06
CA GLY A 203 10.17 11.10 -13.25
C GLY A 203 11.49 10.35 -13.31
N THR A 204 12.26 10.47 -12.23
CA THR A 204 13.61 9.90 -12.09
C THR A 204 13.68 8.93 -10.92
N CYS A 205 14.58 7.97 -11.01
CA CYS A 205 14.77 6.94 -10.00
C CYS A 205 16.26 6.60 -9.82
N ASP A 206 16.56 6.02 -8.67
CA ASP A 206 17.84 5.41 -8.34
C ASP A 206 17.61 4.14 -7.49
N ASP A 207 18.67 3.64 -6.86
CA ASP A 207 18.61 2.43 -6.04
C ASP A 207 17.88 2.58 -4.70
N GLU A 208 17.65 3.82 -4.25
CA GLU A 208 17.07 4.15 -2.94
C GLU A 208 15.63 4.69 -3.06
N GLY A 209 15.21 5.16 -4.23
CA GLY A 209 13.90 5.75 -4.38
C GLY A 209 13.60 6.31 -5.77
N ALA A 210 12.60 7.18 -5.80
CA ALA A 210 12.21 7.91 -6.99
C ALA A 210 11.49 9.22 -6.68
N VAL A 211 11.46 10.10 -7.66
CA VAL A 211 10.60 11.29 -7.69
C VAL A 211 9.73 11.20 -8.93
N LEU A 212 8.48 11.64 -8.82
CA LEU A 212 7.56 11.76 -9.95
C LEU A 212 6.85 13.11 -9.97
N GLU A 213 6.50 13.53 -11.17
CA GLU A 213 5.41 14.45 -11.44
C GLU A 213 4.26 13.68 -12.08
N ALA A 214 3.03 14.04 -11.70
CA ALA A 214 1.86 13.33 -12.15
C ALA A 214 0.69 14.27 -12.44
N THR A 215 -0.18 13.79 -13.33
CA THR A 215 -1.47 14.42 -13.64
C THR A 215 -2.58 13.44 -13.30
N ALA A 216 -3.45 13.83 -12.37
CA ALA A 216 -4.65 13.09 -11.99
C ALA A 216 -5.90 13.69 -12.65
N LEU A 217 -6.70 12.83 -13.26
CA LEU A 217 -7.97 13.22 -13.91
C LEU A 217 -9.13 12.92 -12.97
N ALA A 218 -9.57 13.92 -12.21
CA ALA A 218 -10.67 13.81 -11.25
C ALA A 218 -11.93 14.50 -11.81
N GLY A 219 -12.82 13.73 -12.43
CA GLY A 219 -14.01 14.25 -13.10
C GLY A 219 -13.63 15.24 -14.23
N LYS A 220 -14.02 16.52 -14.09
CA LYS A 220 -13.68 17.58 -15.06
C LYS A 220 -12.40 18.36 -14.72
N ARG A 221 -11.68 17.96 -13.66
CA ARG A 221 -10.49 18.66 -13.17
C ARG A 221 -9.24 17.85 -13.47
N SER A 222 -8.20 18.54 -13.90
CA SER A 222 -6.84 18.03 -13.96
C SER A 222 -6.09 18.57 -12.76
N LEU A 223 -5.49 17.70 -11.96
CA LEU A 223 -4.69 18.06 -10.78
C LEU A 223 -3.23 17.69 -11.03
N ARG A 224 -2.31 18.62 -10.76
CA ARG A 224 -0.87 18.36 -10.80
C ARG A 224 -0.36 17.97 -9.42
N LEU A 225 0.43 16.92 -9.41
CA LEU A 225 0.96 16.27 -8.23
C LEU A 225 2.47 16.11 -8.39
N THR A 226 3.19 16.10 -7.27
CA THR A 226 4.52 15.49 -7.20
C THR A 226 4.53 14.46 -6.08
N ALA A 227 5.35 13.42 -6.19
CA ALA A 227 5.57 12.50 -5.09
C ALA A 227 7.02 12.05 -4.99
N VAL A 228 7.42 11.70 -3.77
CA VAL A 228 8.71 11.09 -3.46
C VAL A 228 8.48 9.67 -2.96
N LEU A 229 9.20 8.71 -3.54
CA LEU A 229 9.25 7.32 -3.13
C LEU A 229 10.56 7.07 -2.40
N LYS A 230 10.50 6.36 -1.26
CA LYS A 230 11.68 5.88 -0.54
C LYS A 230 11.60 4.38 -0.31
N LEU A 231 12.64 3.65 -0.67
CA LEU A 231 12.71 2.20 -0.55
C LEU A 231 12.70 1.80 0.93
N MET A 232 11.72 1.00 1.31
CA MET A 232 11.59 0.44 2.66
C MET A 232 12.09 -0.99 2.72
N ARG A 233 11.80 -1.78 1.67
CA ARG A 233 12.19 -3.19 1.58
C ARG A 233 12.37 -3.62 0.14
N ARG A 234 13.59 -4.04 -0.23
CA ARG A 234 13.86 -4.68 -1.52
C ARG A 234 13.25 -6.10 -1.56
N LEU A 235 12.76 -6.51 -2.73
CA LEU A 235 12.20 -7.84 -2.98
C LEU A 235 13.26 -8.92 -3.12
#